data_AF-A0A291N6B9-F1
#
_entry.id   AF-A0A291N6B9-F1
#
_cell.length_a   1.000
_cell.length_b   1.000
_cell.length_c   1.000
_cell.angle_alpha   90.00
_cell.angle_beta   90.00
_cell.angle_gamma   90.00
#
_symmetry.space_group_name_H-M   'P 1'
#
loop_
_entity.id
_entity.type
_entity.pdbx_description
1 polymer ?
#
loop_
_entity_poly.entity_id
_entity_poly.type
_entity_poly.pdbx_seq_one_letter_code
_entity_poly.pdbx_strand_id
1 'polypeptide(L)'
;MKVAKLSGDLGIRTLDLQADISELADRVTQQARTIEAISGAASQLSRDGESVSLVGQDAREKAVAARAIIDDSGRQLSTANGNFVDLIEQVSRIHARLDGFGEALKTVAHVTSVISGIASQTNLLALNATIEAARAGDAGRGFAVVAAEVKKLAQETASATQTIERSIGALTSEAGGMLDSITHGAQTARTALSDTKNIEALVDRLGSLMQGLSSNSEAVAERIASMVGSASEIRTGLSALSSTSGDNADGLQRLSGRVSIASDDTNMLLQYLAESGVDIPDSPYIRFSLTAAQAVGRAIEQALDDGRISEADVFSEYYAPIRGTNPPQFTHPIQPIMQAEARAQQDVARGYKGFFGMTFTDRNSFGAIAMPERALPQRPGDEKWNAEFSRQGVVFDFPDTREQCKITEPFCIKAYRRLTAEGEVILLKQVIASIHVRGRHWGILQMAYKDQG
;
A
#
# COMPACT_ATOMS: atom_id res chain seq x y z
N MET A 1 43.92 44.44 -15.66
CA MET A 1 44.22 42.99 -15.50
C MET A 1 43.53 42.32 -14.30
N LYS A 2 43.88 42.58 -13.02
CA LYS A 2 43.29 41.87 -11.85
C LYS A 2 41.77 42.02 -11.71
N VAL A 3 41.23 43.21 -11.95
CA VAL A 3 39.78 43.49 -11.83
C VAL A 3 38.98 42.72 -12.88
N ALA A 4 39.43 42.71 -14.14
CA ALA A 4 38.77 41.98 -15.24
C ALA A 4 38.75 40.46 -14.99
N LYS A 5 39.85 39.90 -14.49
CA LYS A 5 39.91 38.51 -14.06
C LYS A 5 38.88 38.21 -12.97
N LEU A 6 38.84 39.04 -11.93
CA LEU A 6 37.89 38.89 -10.83
C LEU A 6 36.43 38.98 -11.30
N SER A 7 36.11 39.90 -12.21
CA SER A 7 34.78 39.99 -12.81
C SER A 7 34.45 38.76 -13.65
N GLY A 8 35.39 38.24 -14.46
CA GLY A 8 35.22 36.98 -15.18
C GLY A 8 34.89 35.80 -14.25
N ASP A 9 35.72 35.62 -13.22
CA ASP A 9 35.55 34.57 -12.20
C ASP A 9 34.23 34.72 -11.44
N LEU A 10 33.82 35.95 -11.14
CA LEU A 10 32.56 36.22 -10.42
C LEU A 10 31.35 35.89 -11.29
N GLY A 11 31.37 36.22 -12.59
CA GLY A 11 30.28 35.92 -13.53
C GLY A 11 30.09 34.41 -13.70
N ILE A 12 31.18 33.66 -13.68
CA ILE A 12 31.17 32.20 -13.67
C ILE A 12 30.49 31.68 -12.39
N ARG A 13 30.93 32.15 -11.22
CA ARG A 13 30.39 31.71 -9.92
C ARG A 13 28.90 32.05 -9.76
N THR A 14 28.44 33.17 -10.30
CA THR A 14 27.01 33.51 -10.28
C THR A 14 26.18 32.56 -11.14
N LEU A 15 26.71 32.10 -12.27
CA LEU A 15 26.02 31.12 -13.12
C LEU A 15 25.95 29.72 -12.50
N ASP A 16 26.95 29.34 -11.70
CA ASP A 16 26.93 28.09 -10.92
C ASP A 16 25.89 28.18 -9.78
N LEU A 17 25.88 29.29 -9.05
CA LEU A 17 24.88 29.55 -8.01
C LEU A 17 23.45 29.51 -8.56
N GLN A 18 23.20 30.02 -9.77
CA GLN A 18 21.88 29.91 -10.41
C GLN A 18 21.46 28.46 -10.64
N ALA A 19 22.40 27.57 -11.01
CA ALA A 19 22.13 26.15 -11.18
C ALA A 19 21.72 25.50 -9.86
N ASP A 20 22.53 25.74 -8.82
CA ASP A 20 22.31 25.17 -7.49
C ASP A 20 20.96 25.63 -6.90
N ILE A 21 20.59 26.90 -7.12
CA ILE A 21 19.29 27.45 -6.71
C ILE A 21 18.15 26.75 -7.45
N SER A 22 18.29 26.52 -8.76
CA SER A 22 17.26 25.82 -9.54
C SER A 22 17.08 24.38 -9.07
N GLU A 23 18.18 23.65 -8.85
CA GLU A 23 18.12 22.28 -8.33
C GLU A 23 17.48 22.25 -6.93
N LEU A 24 17.81 23.21 -6.08
CA LEU A 24 17.24 23.30 -4.74
C LEU A 24 15.75 23.64 -4.79
N ALA A 25 15.30 24.47 -5.74
CA ALA A 25 13.88 24.77 -5.95
C ALA A 25 13.08 23.52 -6.39
N ASP A 26 13.66 22.71 -7.28
CA ASP A 26 13.07 21.43 -7.68
C ASP A 26 12.95 20.47 -6.48
N ARG A 27 13.98 20.39 -5.64
CA ARG A 27 13.97 19.59 -4.41
C ARG A 27 12.90 20.07 -3.43
N VAL A 28 12.73 21.38 -3.24
CA VAL A 28 11.66 21.96 -2.39
C VAL A 28 10.27 21.61 -2.93
N THR A 29 10.08 21.67 -4.25
CA THR A 29 8.82 21.29 -4.90
C THR A 29 8.51 19.81 -4.69
N GLN A 30 9.53 18.94 -4.81
CA GLN A 30 9.37 17.51 -4.56
C GLN A 30 9.09 17.21 -3.07
N GLN A 31 9.70 17.97 -2.16
CA GLN A 31 9.42 17.89 -0.74
C GLN A 31 7.96 18.26 -0.42
N ALA A 32 7.41 19.31 -1.03
CA ALA A 32 6.01 19.70 -0.86
C ALA A 32 5.03 18.58 -1.25
N ARG A 33 5.26 17.93 -2.41
CA ARG A 33 4.45 16.77 -2.84
C ARG A 33 4.52 15.60 -1.86
N THR A 34 5.70 15.37 -1.28
CA THR A 34 5.91 14.31 -0.28
C THR A 34 5.13 14.62 1.01
N ILE A 35 5.13 15.89 1.45
CA ILE A 35 4.37 16.34 2.63
C ILE A 35 2.86 16.10 2.42
N GLU A 36 2.32 16.45 1.26
CA GLU A 36 0.91 16.21 0.93
C GLU A 36 0.54 14.72 0.97
N ALA A 37 1.39 13.86 0.40
CA ALA A 37 1.17 12.42 0.41
C ALA A 37 1.15 11.84 1.84
N ILE A 38 2.10 12.24 2.70
CA ILE A 38 2.15 11.78 4.09
C ILE A 38 0.95 12.34 4.88
N SER A 39 0.53 13.57 4.63
CA SER A 39 -0.64 14.17 5.27
C SER A 39 -1.94 13.42 4.93
N GLY A 40 -2.09 13.02 3.66
CA GLY A 40 -3.17 12.15 3.21
C GLY A 40 -3.18 10.80 3.93
N ALA A 41 -2.01 10.16 4.03
CA ALA A 41 -1.85 8.88 4.74
C ALA A 41 -2.17 9.00 6.24
N ALA A 42 -1.70 10.05 6.92
CA ALA A 42 -2.01 10.30 8.32
C ALA A 42 -3.51 10.53 8.57
N SER A 43 -4.19 11.19 7.64
CA SER A 43 -5.64 11.40 7.70
C SER A 43 -6.41 10.09 7.50
N GLN A 44 -5.97 9.24 6.58
CA GLN A 44 -6.55 7.91 6.39
C GLN A 44 -6.35 7.04 7.64
N LEU A 45 -5.15 7.05 8.22
CA LEU A 45 -4.85 6.29 9.43
C LEU A 45 -5.75 6.66 10.61
N SER A 46 -6.10 7.94 10.76
CA SER A 46 -7.06 8.37 11.79
C SER A 46 -8.47 7.82 11.56
N ARG A 47 -8.95 7.81 10.31
CA ARG A 47 -10.26 7.25 9.95
C ARG A 47 -10.31 5.74 10.17
N ASP A 48 -9.26 5.04 9.75
CA ASP A 48 -9.13 3.59 9.93
C ASP A 48 -9.08 3.26 11.43
N GLY A 49 -8.36 4.06 12.22
CA GLY A 49 -8.35 3.97 13.67
C GLY A 49 -9.76 4.07 14.28
N GLU A 50 -10.53 5.09 13.91
CA GLU A 50 -11.90 5.26 14.39
C GLU A 50 -12.81 4.07 14.01
N SER A 51 -12.69 3.56 12.79
CA SER A 51 -13.44 2.37 12.35
C SER A 51 -13.09 1.13 13.16
N VAL A 52 -11.80 0.87 13.42
CA VAL A 52 -11.37 -0.26 14.24
C VAL A 52 -11.83 -0.10 15.70
N SER A 53 -11.87 1.13 16.22
CA SER A 53 -12.40 1.39 17.57
C SER A 53 -13.88 0.96 17.69
N LEU A 54 -14.70 1.29 16.70
CA LEU A 54 -16.11 0.88 16.66
C LEU A 54 -16.28 -0.64 16.62
N VAL A 55 -15.50 -1.31 15.78
CA VAL A 55 -15.50 -2.78 15.69
C VAL A 55 -15.02 -3.42 17.01
N GLY A 56 -14.00 -2.84 17.66
CA GLY A 56 -13.53 -3.29 18.97
C GLY A 56 -14.59 -3.16 20.05
N GLN A 57 -15.36 -2.07 20.04
CA GLN A 57 -16.49 -1.86 20.96
C GLN A 57 -17.61 -2.89 20.73
N ASP A 58 -18.02 -3.11 19.48
CA ASP A 58 -19.03 -4.13 19.12
C ASP A 58 -18.58 -5.54 19.55
N ALA A 59 -17.30 -5.88 19.34
CA ALA A 59 -16.74 -7.15 19.80
C ALA A 59 -16.79 -7.30 21.32
N ARG A 60 -16.52 -6.22 22.07
CA ARG A 60 -16.62 -6.19 23.54
C ARG A 60 -18.07 -6.39 24.00
N GLU A 61 -19.02 -5.68 23.41
CA GLU A 61 -20.45 -5.81 23.75
C GLU A 61 -20.95 -7.24 23.50
N LYS A 62 -20.57 -7.83 22.36
CA LYS A 62 -20.88 -9.23 22.04
C LYS A 62 -20.24 -10.22 23.02
N ALA A 63 -19.00 -9.98 23.46
CA ALA A 63 -18.33 -10.81 24.45
C ALA A 63 -19.05 -10.76 25.82
N VAL A 64 -19.52 -9.58 26.23
CA VAL A 64 -20.32 -9.41 27.46
C VAL A 64 -21.68 -10.12 27.34
N ALA A 65 -22.37 -9.97 26.22
CA ALA A 65 -23.64 -10.67 25.98
C ALA A 65 -23.46 -12.19 25.97
N ALA A 66 -22.40 -12.70 25.32
CA ALA A 66 -22.07 -14.12 25.32
C ALA A 66 -21.76 -14.65 26.73
N ARG A 67 -21.10 -13.86 27.58
CA ARG A 67 -20.87 -14.23 28.99
C ARG A 67 -22.18 -14.43 29.76
N ALA A 68 -23.16 -13.56 29.57
CA ALA A 68 -24.47 -13.73 30.22
C ALA A 68 -25.15 -15.05 29.81
N ILE A 69 -25.05 -15.44 28.52
CA ILE A 69 -25.58 -16.72 28.02
C ILE A 69 -24.81 -17.91 28.61
N ILE A 70 -23.49 -17.81 28.74
CA ILE A 70 -22.64 -18.83 29.36
C ILE A 70 -22.99 -19.03 30.83
N ASP A 71 -23.19 -17.94 31.58
CA ASP A 71 -23.58 -17.99 33.00
C ASP A 71 -24.96 -18.64 33.17
N ASP A 72 -25.93 -18.31 32.30
CA ASP A 72 -27.24 -18.97 32.30
C ASP A 72 -27.13 -20.47 31.95
N SER A 73 -26.31 -20.80 30.95
CA SER A 73 -26.04 -22.21 30.58
C SER A 73 -25.44 -23.00 31.75
N GLY A 74 -24.52 -22.39 32.51
CA GLY A 74 -23.96 -22.98 33.72
C GLY A 74 -25.03 -23.26 34.79
N ARG A 75 -25.97 -22.34 35.00
CA ARG A 75 -27.11 -22.56 35.92
C ARG A 75 -28.03 -23.68 35.45
N GLN A 76 -28.33 -23.74 34.15
CA GLN A 76 -29.16 -24.80 33.58
C GLN A 76 -28.51 -26.17 33.72
N LEU A 77 -27.19 -26.28 33.49
CA LEU A 77 -26.43 -27.52 33.70
C LEU A 77 -26.43 -27.97 35.16
N SER A 78 -26.21 -27.04 36.10
CA SER A 78 -26.28 -27.34 37.54
C SER A 78 -27.65 -27.89 37.94
N THR A 79 -28.73 -27.31 37.39
CA THR A 79 -30.11 -27.79 37.60
C THR A 79 -30.32 -29.18 36.99
N ALA A 80 -29.82 -29.42 35.78
CA ALA A 80 -29.89 -30.74 35.13
C ALA A 80 -29.13 -31.81 35.93
N ASN A 81 -27.94 -31.48 36.44
CA ASN A 81 -27.16 -32.35 37.32
C ASN A 81 -27.96 -32.73 38.59
N GLY A 82 -28.62 -31.75 39.23
CA GLY A 82 -29.53 -32.02 40.36
C GLY A 82 -30.65 -32.98 40.00
N ASN A 83 -31.32 -32.75 38.87
CA ASN A 83 -32.41 -33.63 38.39
C ASN A 83 -31.94 -35.06 38.13
N PHE A 84 -30.72 -35.26 37.59
CA PHE A 84 -30.17 -36.59 37.38
C PHE A 84 -29.84 -37.30 38.70
N VAL A 85 -29.30 -36.58 39.69
CA VAL A 85 -29.05 -37.13 41.03
C VAL A 85 -30.36 -37.58 41.68
N ASP A 86 -31.39 -36.74 41.62
CA ASP A 86 -32.73 -37.06 42.15
C ASP A 86 -33.35 -38.27 41.45
N LEU A 87 -33.19 -38.37 40.12
CA LEU A 87 -33.67 -39.51 39.34
C LEU A 87 -32.97 -40.82 39.74
N ILE A 88 -31.65 -40.79 39.91
CA ILE A 88 -30.87 -41.96 40.36
C ILE A 88 -31.31 -42.40 41.76
N GLU A 89 -31.59 -41.46 42.66
CA GLU A 89 -32.12 -41.76 44.00
C GLU A 89 -33.54 -42.34 43.94
N GLN A 90 -34.43 -41.78 43.11
CA GLN A 90 -35.77 -42.31 42.89
C GLN A 90 -35.73 -43.75 42.36
N VAL A 91 -34.90 -44.02 41.35
CA VAL A 91 -34.67 -45.37 40.83
C VAL A 91 -34.20 -46.31 41.94
N SER A 92 -33.24 -45.89 42.76
CA SER A 92 -32.73 -46.72 43.86
C SER A 92 -33.82 -47.05 44.88
N ARG A 93 -34.73 -46.12 45.18
CA ARG A 93 -35.89 -46.36 46.04
C ARG A 93 -36.90 -47.33 45.42
N ILE A 94 -37.14 -47.26 44.12
CA ILE A 94 -38.05 -48.20 43.44
C ILE A 94 -37.44 -49.61 43.43
N HIS A 95 -36.13 -49.74 43.18
CA HIS A 95 -35.43 -51.02 43.26
C HIS A 95 -35.63 -51.69 44.63
N ALA A 96 -35.39 -50.96 45.73
CA ALA A 96 -35.60 -51.49 47.09
C ALA A 96 -37.05 -51.91 47.37
N ARG A 97 -38.04 -51.20 46.81
CA ARG A 97 -39.46 -51.57 46.93
C ARG A 97 -39.79 -52.82 46.13
N LEU A 98 -39.21 -52.98 44.93
CA LEU A 98 -39.40 -54.18 44.10
C LEU A 98 -38.73 -55.41 44.73
N ASP A 99 -37.58 -55.26 45.36
CA ASP A 99 -36.95 -56.34 46.14
C ASP A 99 -37.88 -56.80 47.28
N GLY A 100 -38.43 -55.85 48.05
CA GLY A 100 -39.40 -56.14 49.10
C GLY A 100 -40.70 -56.78 48.57
N PHE A 101 -41.19 -56.33 47.41
CA PHE A 101 -42.34 -56.93 46.74
C PHE A 101 -42.07 -58.37 46.30
N GLY A 102 -40.88 -58.63 45.74
CA GLY A 102 -40.43 -59.98 45.39
C GLY A 102 -40.39 -60.92 46.59
N GLU A 103 -39.91 -60.44 47.74
CA GLU A 103 -39.88 -61.24 48.97
C GLU A 103 -41.29 -61.52 49.53
N ALA A 104 -42.19 -60.54 49.44
CA ALA A 104 -43.60 -60.73 49.77
C ALA A 104 -44.25 -61.80 48.86
N LEU A 105 -44.01 -61.75 47.54
CA LEU A 105 -44.50 -62.77 46.60
C LEU A 105 -43.96 -64.16 46.91
N LYS A 106 -42.68 -64.31 47.28
CA LYS A 106 -42.14 -65.61 47.73
C LYS A 106 -42.84 -66.14 48.97
N THR A 107 -43.14 -65.26 49.93
CA THR A 107 -43.88 -65.63 51.13
C THR A 107 -45.29 -66.12 50.79
N VAL A 108 -46.00 -65.40 49.92
CA VAL A 108 -47.33 -65.83 49.45
C VAL A 108 -47.24 -67.14 48.67
N ALA A 109 -46.22 -67.33 47.83
CA ALA A 109 -45.99 -68.59 47.10
C ALA A 109 -45.80 -69.77 48.07
N HIS A 110 -45.01 -69.57 49.12
CA HIS A 110 -44.78 -70.59 50.15
C HIS A 110 -46.07 -70.96 50.87
N VAL A 111 -46.84 -69.98 51.36
CA VAL A 111 -48.13 -70.22 52.01
C VAL A 111 -49.11 -70.93 51.07
N THR A 112 -49.18 -70.51 49.80
CA THR A 112 -50.04 -71.13 48.78
C THR A 112 -49.65 -72.59 48.54
N SER A 113 -48.36 -72.89 48.48
CA SER A 113 -47.83 -74.26 48.35
C SER A 113 -48.20 -75.14 49.55
N VAL A 114 -48.12 -74.59 50.77
CA VAL A 114 -48.56 -75.29 52.00
C VAL A 114 -50.07 -75.58 51.95
N ILE A 115 -50.90 -74.61 51.54
CA ILE A 115 -52.36 -74.82 51.40
C ILE A 115 -52.67 -75.87 50.34
N SER A 116 -51.96 -75.85 49.20
CA SER A 116 -52.06 -76.87 48.15
C SER A 116 -51.73 -78.27 48.69
N GLY A 117 -50.67 -78.37 49.52
CA GLY A 117 -50.33 -79.59 50.25
C GLY A 117 -51.43 -80.07 51.20
N ILE A 118 -52.00 -79.17 52.01
CA ILE A 118 -53.12 -79.47 52.92
C ILE A 118 -54.35 -79.92 52.13
N ALA A 119 -54.68 -79.26 51.01
CA ALA A 119 -55.80 -79.62 50.15
C ALA A 119 -55.60 -81.03 49.56
N SER A 120 -54.39 -81.34 49.08
CA SER A 120 -54.04 -82.69 48.58
C SER A 120 -54.19 -83.77 49.66
N GLN A 121 -53.69 -83.50 50.87
CA GLN A 121 -53.80 -84.42 52.00
C GLN A 121 -55.26 -84.59 52.46
N THR A 122 -56.05 -83.51 52.46
CA THR A 122 -57.48 -83.53 52.79
C THR A 122 -58.27 -84.31 51.75
N ASN A 123 -57.95 -84.15 50.47
CA ASN A 123 -58.55 -84.93 49.37
C ASN A 123 -58.24 -86.43 49.52
N LEU A 124 -57.03 -86.80 49.92
CA LEU A 124 -56.65 -88.19 50.21
C LEU A 124 -57.39 -88.75 51.44
N LEU A 125 -57.50 -87.97 52.53
CA LEU A 125 -58.26 -88.34 53.72
C LEU A 125 -59.75 -88.55 53.40
N ALA A 126 -60.34 -87.62 52.65
CA ALA A 126 -61.73 -87.68 52.21
C ALA A 126 -61.98 -88.87 51.27
N LEU A 127 -61.02 -89.19 50.39
CA LEU A 127 -61.07 -90.38 49.56
C LEU A 127 -61.07 -91.66 50.41
N ASN A 128 -60.16 -91.77 51.39
CA ASN A 128 -60.10 -92.90 52.31
C ASN A 128 -61.41 -93.04 53.12
N ALA A 129 -61.97 -91.92 53.61
CA ALA A 129 -63.24 -91.89 54.31
C ALA A 129 -64.42 -92.31 53.40
N THR A 130 -64.41 -91.92 52.13
CA THR A 130 -65.42 -92.33 51.15
C THR A 130 -65.35 -93.84 50.91
N ILE A 131 -64.14 -94.41 50.80
CA ILE A 131 -63.92 -95.86 50.66
C ILE A 131 -64.45 -96.61 51.88
N GLU A 132 -64.12 -96.16 53.09
CA GLU A 132 -64.54 -96.84 54.33
C GLU A 132 -66.06 -96.69 54.58
N ALA A 133 -66.64 -95.54 54.24
CA ALA A 133 -68.09 -95.33 54.28
C ALA A 133 -68.84 -96.24 53.29
N ALA A 134 -68.29 -96.49 52.10
CA ALA A 134 -68.83 -97.48 51.17
C ALA A 134 -68.72 -98.91 51.72
N ARG A 135 -67.65 -99.21 52.48
CA ARG A 135 -67.40 -100.51 53.11
C ARG A 135 -68.36 -100.82 54.25
N ALA A 136 -68.84 -99.80 54.97
CA ALA A 136 -69.83 -99.90 56.05
C ALA A 136 -71.29 -100.10 55.56
N GLY A 137 -71.54 -100.11 54.24
CA GLY A 137 -72.87 -100.35 53.67
C GLY A 137 -73.91 -99.29 54.05
N ASP A 138 -75.14 -99.70 54.40
CA ASP A 138 -76.24 -98.78 54.71
C ASP A 138 -75.97 -97.88 55.93
N ALA A 139 -75.20 -98.35 56.92
CA ALA A 139 -74.81 -97.58 58.09
C ALA A 139 -73.84 -96.41 57.75
N GLY A 140 -73.14 -96.49 56.60
CA GLY A 140 -72.15 -95.51 56.16
C GLY A 140 -72.66 -94.41 55.24
N ARG A 141 -73.92 -94.45 54.77
CA ARG A 141 -74.45 -93.51 53.76
C ARG A 141 -74.32 -92.04 54.14
N GLY A 142 -74.58 -91.68 55.40
CA GLY A 142 -74.42 -90.31 55.88
C GLY A 142 -72.95 -89.83 55.84
N PHE A 143 -72.02 -90.71 56.22
CA PHE A 143 -70.58 -90.43 56.14
C PHE A 143 -70.07 -90.33 54.71
N ALA A 144 -70.60 -91.13 53.79
CA ALA A 144 -70.21 -91.10 52.37
C ALA A 144 -70.55 -89.74 51.72
N VAL A 145 -71.70 -89.14 52.07
CA VAL A 145 -72.10 -87.81 51.56
C VAL A 145 -71.15 -86.73 52.08
N VAL A 146 -70.83 -86.75 53.38
CA VAL A 146 -69.88 -85.77 53.97
C VAL A 146 -68.49 -85.94 53.37
N ALA A 147 -68.00 -87.18 53.22
CA ALA A 147 -66.69 -87.46 52.63
C ALA A 147 -66.60 -87.01 51.16
N ALA A 148 -67.66 -87.18 50.38
CA ALA A 148 -67.73 -86.68 49.01
C ALA A 148 -67.70 -85.14 48.94
N GLU A 149 -68.40 -84.45 49.84
CA GLU A 149 -68.38 -82.98 49.90
C GLU A 149 -67.01 -82.44 50.36
N VAL A 150 -66.38 -83.06 51.35
CA VAL A 150 -65.01 -82.70 51.78
C VAL A 150 -64.00 -82.94 50.65
N LYS A 151 -64.13 -84.03 49.90
CA LYS A 151 -63.30 -84.32 48.73
C LYS A 151 -63.44 -83.23 47.66
N LYS A 152 -64.68 -82.82 47.35
CA LYS A 152 -64.97 -81.75 46.40
C LYS A 152 -64.37 -80.42 46.85
N LEU A 153 -64.56 -80.02 48.11
CA LEU A 153 -63.95 -78.81 48.68
C LEU A 153 -62.42 -78.84 48.58
N ALA A 154 -61.81 -79.99 48.83
CA ALA A 154 -60.36 -80.16 48.74
C ALA A 154 -59.86 -80.02 47.28
N GLN A 155 -60.60 -80.55 46.30
CA GLN A 155 -60.30 -80.38 44.87
C GLN A 155 -60.48 -78.92 44.42
N GLU A 156 -61.54 -78.25 44.85
CA GLU A 156 -61.76 -76.81 44.58
C GLU A 156 -60.63 -75.96 45.20
N THR A 157 -60.19 -76.30 46.42
CA THR A 157 -59.07 -75.63 47.08
C THR A 157 -57.74 -75.83 46.33
N ALA A 158 -57.48 -77.04 45.83
CA ALA A 158 -56.31 -77.34 45.00
C ALA A 158 -56.33 -76.54 43.67
N SER A 159 -57.49 -76.46 43.01
CA SER A 159 -57.65 -75.66 41.79
C SER A 159 -57.47 -74.16 42.05
N ALA A 160 -57.99 -73.66 43.18
CA ALA A 160 -57.84 -72.26 43.57
C ALA A 160 -56.37 -71.92 43.87
N THR A 161 -55.66 -72.77 44.62
CA THR A 161 -54.23 -72.59 44.92
C THR A 161 -53.37 -72.65 43.66
N GLN A 162 -53.65 -73.54 42.71
CA GLN A 162 -52.95 -73.59 41.41
C GLN A 162 -53.14 -72.29 40.60
N THR A 163 -54.34 -71.69 40.67
CA THR A 163 -54.61 -70.40 40.02
C THR A 163 -53.80 -69.28 40.68
N ILE A 164 -53.73 -69.27 42.02
CA ILE A 164 -52.91 -68.32 42.78
C ILE A 164 -51.42 -68.48 42.44
N GLU A 165 -50.89 -69.71 42.37
CA GLU A 165 -49.51 -69.97 41.97
C GLU A 165 -49.17 -69.39 40.60
N ARG A 166 -50.07 -69.56 39.61
CA ARG A 166 -49.90 -68.98 38.27
C ARG A 166 -49.87 -67.46 38.32
N SER A 167 -50.76 -66.84 39.09
CA SER A 167 -50.80 -65.38 39.27
C SER A 167 -49.54 -64.85 39.94
N ILE A 168 -49.00 -65.55 40.95
CA ILE A 168 -47.74 -65.18 41.60
C ILE A 168 -46.57 -65.28 40.62
N GLY A 169 -46.54 -66.33 39.79
CA GLY A 169 -45.53 -66.48 38.74
C GLY A 169 -45.55 -65.32 37.74
N ALA A 170 -46.75 -64.91 37.29
CA ALA A 170 -46.92 -63.76 36.40
C ALA A 170 -46.44 -62.45 37.06
N LEU A 171 -46.87 -62.18 38.31
CA LEU A 171 -46.46 -60.99 39.06
C LEU A 171 -44.95 -60.95 39.32
N THR A 172 -44.32 -62.11 39.54
CA THR A 172 -42.87 -62.22 39.73
C THR A 172 -42.13 -61.91 38.44
N SER A 173 -42.61 -62.41 37.30
CA SER A 173 -42.05 -62.10 35.98
C SER A 173 -42.18 -60.61 35.65
N GLU A 174 -43.32 -60.01 35.96
CA GLU A 174 -43.57 -58.58 35.72
C GLU A 174 -42.69 -57.69 36.60
N ALA A 175 -42.53 -58.06 37.88
CA ALA A 175 -41.59 -57.39 38.78
C ALA A 175 -40.14 -57.47 38.27
N GLY A 176 -39.72 -58.63 37.72
CA GLY A 176 -38.40 -58.79 37.11
C GLY A 176 -38.18 -57.88 35.90
N GLY A 177 -39.14 -57.83 34.98
CA GLY A 177 -39.06 -56.93 33.81
C GLY A 177 -39.06 -55.44 34.21
N MET A 178 -39.75 -55.08 35.30
CA MET A 178 -39.72 -53.73 35.86
C MET A 178 -38.35 -53.40 36.44
N LEU A 179 -37.71 -54.35 37.13
CA LEU A 179 -36.35 -54.21 37.69
C LEU A 179 -35.31 -53.97 36.59
N ASP A 180 -35.37 -54.73 35.50
CA ASP A 180 -34.48 -54.58 34.34
C ASP A 180 -34.64 -53.19 33.70
N SER A 181 -35.88 -52.75 33.48
CA SER A 181 -36.19 -51.45 32.89
C SER A 181 -35.67 -50.29 33.76
N ILE A 182 -35.84 -50.39 35.08
CA ILE A 182 -35.36 -49.40 36.04
C ILE A 182 -33.83 -49.38 36.10
N THR A 183 -33.18 -50.54 36.05
CA THR A 183 -31.71 -50.66 36.03
C THR A 183 -31.14 -50.00 34.78
N HIS A 184 -31.76 -50.23 33.62
CA HIS A 184 -31.40 -49.56 32.38
C HIS A 184 -31.60 -48.03 32.48
N GLY A 185 -32.74 -47.59 33.04
CA GLY A 185 -33.01 -46.16 33.29
C GLY A 185 -31.97 -45.49 34.19
N ALA A 186 -31.53 -46.14 35.27
CA ALA A 186 -30.44 -45.64 36.11
C ALA A 186 -29.12 -45.54 35.37
N GLN A 187 -28.80 -46.53 34.52
CA GLN A 187 -27.56 -46.48 33.75
C GLN A 187 -27.57 -45.31 32.76
N THR A 188 -28.68 -45.10 32.06
CA THR A 188 -28.87 -43.94 31.17
C THR A 188 -28.74 -42.61 31.92
N ALA A 189 -29.34 -42.50 33.11
CA ALA A 189 -29.21 -41.31 33.95
C ALA A 189 -27.76 -41.05 34.40
N ARG A 190 -27.00 -42.10 34.73
CA ARG A 190 -25.56 -41.99 35.07
C ARG A 190 -24.71 -41.54 33.89
N THR A 191 -24.97 -42.06 32.70
CA THR A 191 -24.28 -41.62 31.48
C THR A 191 -24.58 -40.15 31.20
N ALA A 192 -25.86 -39.74 31.25
CA ALA A 192 -26.24 -38.34 31.04
C ALA A 192 -25.61 -37.40 32.08
N LEU A 193 -25.52 -37.81 33.34
CA LEU A 193 -24.79 -37.07 34.39
C LEU A 193 -23.30 -36.92 34.05
N SER A 194 -22.65 -37.96 33.53
CA SER A 194 -21.26 -37.91 33.09
C SER A 194 -21.07 -36.97 31.90
N ASP A 195 -21.97 -37.00 30.92
CA ASP A 195 -21.92 -36.14 29.74
C ASP A 195 -22.10 -34.66 30.13
N THR A 196 -22.98 -34.39 31.10
CA THR A 196 -23.22 -33.04 31.63
C THR A 196 -21.94 -32.42 32.22
N LYS A 197 -21.09 -33.22 32.90
CA LYS A 197 -19.78 -32.75 33.40
C LYS A 197 -18.82 -32.32 32.28
N ASN A 198 -18.85 -33.02 31.14
CA ASN A 198 -18.04 -32.63 29.98
C ASN A 198 -18.53 -31.29 29.41
N ILE A 199 -19.85 -31.06 29.42
CA ILE A 199 -20.45 -29.80 28.98
C ILE A 199 -20.10 -28.66 29.96
N GLU A 200 -20.12 -28.90 31.27
CA GLU A 200 -19.68 -27.91 32.28
C GLU A 200 -18.25 -27.43 32.00
N ALA A 201 -17.32 -28.35 31.72
CA ALA A 201 -15.94 -27.98 31.37
C ALA A 201 -15.85 -27.13 30.08
N LEU A 202 -16.73 -27.37 29.10
CA LEU A 202 -16.81 -26.56 27.88
C LEU A 202 -17.36 -25.17 28.16
N VAL A 203 -18.39 -25.06 29.03
CA VAL A 203 -18.97 -23.78 29.47
C VAL A 203 -17.93 -22.94 30.19
N ASP A 204 -17.16 -23.52 31.11
CA ASP A 204 -16.06 -22.82 31.79
C ASP A 204 -15.01 -22.30 30.82
N ARG A 205 -14.63 -23.14 29.84
CA ARG A 205 -13.67 -22.76 28.81
C ARG A 205 -14.20 -21.62 27.93
N LEU A 206 -15.47 -21.67 27.53
CA LEU A 206 -16.13 -20.57 26.81
C LEU A 206 -16.14 -19.29 27.64
N GLY A 207 -16.39 -19.39 28.95
CA GLY A 207 -16.30 -18.28 29.89
C GLY A 207 -14.91 -17.64 29.89
N SER A 208 -13.84 -18.44 29.93
CA SER A 208 -12.47 -17.92 29.85
C SER A 208 -12.17 -17.22 28.52
N LEU A 209 -12.65 -17.78 27.40
CA LEU A 209 -12.45 -17.21 26.06
C LEU A 209 -13.15 -15.87 25.90
N MET A 210 -14.39 -15.73 26.40
CA MET A 210 -15.10 -14.45 26.37
C MET A 210 -14.43 -13.39 27.25
N GLN A 211 -13.75 -13.79 28.34
CA GLN A 211 -12.98 -12.85 29.17
C GLN A 211 -11.79 -12.32 28.38
N GLY A 212 -11.04 -13.25 27.77
CA GLY A 212 -9.89 -12.91 26.94
C GLY A 212 -10.28 -12.02 25.76
N LEU A 213 -11.41 -12.29 25.12
CA LEU A 213 -11.93 -11.45 24.03
C LEU A 213 -12.23 -10.02 24.51
N SER A 214 -12.92 -9.86 25.64
CA SER A 214 -13.20 -8.53 26.20
C SER A 214 -11.93 -7.75 26.53
N SER A 215 -10.96 -8.38 27.20
CA SER A 215 -9.68 -7.74 27.53
C SER A 215 -8.85 -7.41 26.30
N ASN A 216 -8.88 -8.27 25.27
CA ASN A 216 -8.19 -8.01 24.01
C ASN A 216 -8.83 -6.83 23.26
N SER A 217 -10.16 -6.72 23.25
CA SER A 217 -10.86 -5.57 22.67
C SER A 217 -10.50 -4.25 23.38
N GLU A 218 -10.33 -4.26 24.70
CA GLU A 218 -9.84 -3.09 25.46
C GLU A 218 -8.42 -2.70 25.05
N ALA A 219 -7.50 -3.67 24.99
CA ALA A 219 -6.12 -3.44 24.58
C ALA A 219 -6.02 -2.93 23.13
N VAL A 220 -6.89 -3.40 22.24
CA VAL A 220 -7.00 -2.87 20.87
C VAL A 220 -7.46 -1.41 20.90
N ALA A 221 -8.50 -1.08 21.66
CA ALA A 221 -8.99 0.29 21.76
C ALA A 221 -7.91 1.27 22.27
N GLU A 222 -7.12 0.88 23.26
CA GLU A 222 -6.01 1.70 23.77
C GLU A 222 -4.92 1.93 22.72
N ARG A 223 -4.53 0.88 21.98
CA ARG A 223 -3.55 0.98 20.89
C ARG A 223 -4.05 1.87 19.75
N ILE A 224 -5.33 1.76 19.41
CA ILE A 224 -5.97 2.62 18.41
C ILE A 224 -5.94 4.09 18.86
N ALA A 225 -6.25 4.38 20.13
CA ALA A 225 -6.19 5.74 20.66
C ALA A 225 -4.77 6.32 20.57
N SER A 226 -3.74 5.53 20.93
CA SER A 226 -2.34 5.92 20.78
C SER A 226 -1.98 6.20 19.31
N MET A 227 -2.41 5.33 18.38
CA MET A 227 -2.15 5.49 16.96
C MET A 227 -2.81 6.75 16.37
N VAL A 228 -4.04 7.05 16.76
CA VAL A 228 -4.73 8.30 16.37
C VAL A 228 -3.99 9.52 16.92
N GLY A 229 -3.49 9.44 18.15
CA GLY A 229 -2.62 10.45 18.75
C GLY A 229 -1.36 10.71 17.91
N SER A 230 -0.61 9.65 17.58
CA SER A 230 0.60 9.76 16.74
C SER A 230 0.29 10.29 15.34
N ALA A 231 -0.82 9.87 14.73
CA ALA A 231 -1.25 10.42 13.45
C ALA A 231 -1.52 11.93 13.53
N SER A 232 -2.06 12.41 14.66
CA SER A 232 -2.25 13.84 14.91
C SER A 232 -0.93 14.59 15.06
N GLU A 233 0.03 14.06 15.81
CA GLU A 233 1.36 14.65 15.95
C GLU A 233 2.08 14.73 14.60
N ILE A 234 1.99 13.68 13.78
CA ILE A 234 2.52 13.67 12.41
C ILE A 234 1.91 14.82 11.59
N ARG A 235 0.58 15.00 11.63
CA ARG A 235 -0.07 16.12 10.91
C ARG A 235 0.44 17.48 11.38
N THR A 236 0.62 17.68 12.68
CA THR A 236 1.17 18.93 13.22
C THR A 236 2.60 19.16 12.72
N GLY A 237 3.46 18.12 12.75
CA GLY A 237 4.82 18.19 12.22
C GLY A 237 4.87 18.49 10.72
N LEU A 238 3.98 17.87 9.94
CA LEU A 238 3.87 18.11 8.49
C LEU A 238 3.39 19.53 8.18
N SER A 239 2.48 20.10 8.98
CA SER A 239 2.05 21.48 8.84
C SER A 239 3.22 22.45 9.04
N ALA A 240 4.04 22.24 10.09
CA ALA A 240 5.25 23.01 10.31
C ALA A 240 6.25 22.86 9.15
N LEU A 241 6.46 21.63 8.67
CA LEU A 241 7.37 21.35 7.54
C LEU A 241 6.87 21.98 6.23
N SER A 242 5.55 22.02 6.01
CA SER A 242 4.93 22.69 4.87
C SER A 242 5.18 24.19 4.92
N SER A 243 5.03 24.81 6.09
CA SER A 243 5.34 26.23 6.28
C SER A 243 6.81 26.53 5.95
N THR A 244 7.74 25.75 6.52
CA THR A 244 9.18 25.91 6.24
C THR A 244 9.52 25.66 4.77
N SER A 245 8.83 24.73 4.10
CA SER A 245 9.03 24.49 2.67
C SER A 245 8.56 25.69 1.83
N GLY A 246 7.45 26.33 2.21
CA GLY A 246 6.99 27.58 1.63
C GLY A 246 8.01 28.71 1.82
N ASP A 247 8.52 28.91 3.04
CA ASP A 247 9.54 29.91 3.34
C ASP A 247 10.83 29.70 2.52
N ASN A 248 11.23 28.43 2.33
CA ASN A 248 12.37 28.07 1.51
C ASN A 248 12.13 28.38 0.02
N ALA A 249 10.95 28.07 -0.52
CA ALA A 249 10.60 28.39 -1.91
C ALA A 249 10.69 29.90 -2.16
N ASP A 250 10.10 30.69 -1.27
CA ASP A 250 10.16 32.16 -1.33
C ASP A 250 11.60 32.67 -1.20
N GLY A 251 12.39 32.07 -0.31
CA GLY A 251 13.81 32.37 -0.12
C GLY A 251 14.64 32.11 -1.37
N LEU A 252 14.43 30.98 -2.03
CA LEU A 252 15.10 30.61 -3.29
C LEU A 252 14.72 31.53 -4.43
N GLN A 253 13.45 31.94 -4.53
CA GLN A 253 13.01 32.89 -5.55
C GLN A 253 13.70 34.25 -5.37
N ARG A 254 13.79 34.75 -4.13
CA ARG A 254 14.54 35.99 -3.83
C ARG A 254 16.03 35.84 -4.13
N LEU A 255 16.62 34.71 -3.77
CA LEU A 255 18.04 34.44 -3.99
C LEU A 255 18.35 34.37 -5.50
N SER A 256 17.52 33.67 -6.27
CA SER A 256 17.60 33.60 -7.74
C SER A 256 17.62 34.99 -8.36
N GLY A 257 16.67 35.86 -7.97
CA GLY A 257 16.62 37.24 -8.44
C GLY A 257 17.89 38.04 -8.12
N ARG A 258 18.41 37.93 -6.89
CA ARG A 258 19.66 38.60 -6.49
C ARG A 258 20.88 38.10 -7.26
N VAL A 259 20.98 36.80 -7.51
CA VAL A 259 22.10 36.23 -8.27
C VAL A 259 22.00 36.60 -9.75
N SER A 260 20.79 36.71 -10.31
CA SER A 260 20.61 37.23 -11.68
C SER A 260 21.12 38.66 -11.81
N ILE A 261 20.73 39.55 -10.89
CA ILE A 261 21.22 40.94 -10.88
C ILE A 261 22.75 40.96 -10.76
N ALA A 262 23.33 40.17 -9.85
CA ALA A 262 24.78 40.11 -9.68
C ALA A 262 25.51 39.60 -10.95
N SER A 263 24.92 38.63 -11.66
CA SER A 263 25.43 38.13 -12.94
C SER A 263 25.41 39.23 -14.01
N ASP A 264 24.32 39.99 -14.08
CA ASP A 264 24.18 41.10 -15.04
C ASP A 264 25.18 42.24 -14.74
N ASP A 265 25.30 42.65 -13.47
CA ASP A 265 26.27 43.65 -13.01
C ASP A 265 27.71 43.23 -13.35
N THR A 266 28.02 41.94 -13.18
CA THR A 266 29.36 41.41 -13.45
C THR A 266 29.70 41.42 -14.93
N ASN A 267 28.73 41.08 -15.79
CA ASN A 267 28.88 41.19 -17.24
C ASN A 267 29.04 42.67 -17.66
N MET A 268 28.28 43.59 -17.06
CA MET A 268 28.44 45.03 -17.32
C MET A 268 29.83 45.55 -16.92
N LEU A 269 30.36 45.12 -15.76
CA LEU A 269 31.71 45.50 -15.34
C LEU A 269 32.79 44.98 -16.31
N LEU A 270 32.65 43.74 -16.79
CA LEU A 270 33.52 43.19 -17.83
C LEU A 270 33.47 44.03 -19.11
N GLN A 271 32.27 44.42 -19.54
CA GLN A 271 32.07 45.27 -20.71
C GLN A 271 32.74 46.64 -20.54
N TYR A 272 32.51 47.34 -19.42
CA TYR A 272 33.13 48.65 -19.17
C TYR A 272 34.65 48.58 -19.09
N LEU A 273 35.20 47.52 -18.50
CA LEU A 273 36.65 47.31 -18.47
C LEU A 273 37.21 47.10 -19.88
N ALA A 274 36.52 46.32 -20.70
CA ALA A 274 36.91 46.09 -22.09
C ALA A 274 36.86 47.39 -22.93
N GLU A 275 35.84 48.23 -22.73
CA GLU A 275 35.67 49.51 -23.42
C GLU A 275 36.65 50.60 -22.95
N SER A 276 37.14 50.52 -21.71
CA SER A 276 38.09 51.50 -21.14
C SER A 276 39.45 51.56 -21.84
N GLY A 277 39.74 50.63 -22.75
CA GLY A 277 41.01 50.55 -23.49
C GLY A 277 42.17 49.99 -22.67
N VAL A 278 41.95 49.58 -21.42
CA VAL A 278 42.93 48.86 -20.61
C VAL A 278 43.13 47.45 -21.16
N ASP A 279 44.38 47.01 -21.31
CA ASP A 279 44.67 45.64 -21.73
C ASP A 279 44.25 44.65 -20.61
N ILE A 280 43.28 43.80 -20.95
CA ILE A 280 42.71 42.75 -20.11
C ILE A 280 43.02 41.39 -20.77
N PRO A 281 42.91 40.27 -20.03
CA PRO A 281 43.14 38.94 -20.60
C PRO A 281 42.33 38.66 -21.88
N ASP A 282 41.14 39.27 -21.97
CA ASP A 282 40.22 39.12 -23.09
C ASP A 282 40.52 40.07 -24.28
N SER A 283 41.39 41.07 -24.10
CA SER A 283 41.71 42.08 -25.14
C SER A 283 42.28 41.50 -26.45
N PRO A 284 43.14 40.46 -26.45
CA PRO A 284 43.56 39.81 -27.70
C PRO A 284 42.39 39.23 -28.50
N TYR A 285 41.40 38.64 -27.82
CA TYR A 285 40.21 38.06 -28.44
C TYR A 285 39.27 39.16 -28.96
N ILE A 286 39.14 40.26 -28.22
CA ILE A 286 38.35 41.43 -28.63
C ILE A 286 38.93 42.08 -29.89
N ARG A 287 40.23 42.42 -29.87
CA ARG A 287 40.92 43.03 -31.03
C ARG A 287 40.82 42.15 -32.27
N PHE A 288 41.00 40.85 -32.10
CA PHE A 288 40.88 39.90 -33.18
C PHE A 288 39.45 39.81 -33.72
N SER A 289 38.45 39.66 -32.86
CA SER A 289 37.04 39.58 -33.27
C SER A 289 36.58 40.83 -34.01
N LEU A 290 37.00 42.02 -33.56
CA LEU A 290 36.75 43.28 -34.28
C LEU A 290 37.41 43.30 -35.66
N THR A 291 38.67 42.88 -35.74
CA THR A 291 39.41 42.83 -37.01
C THR A 291 38.80 41.83 -37.98
N ALA A 292 38.41 40.65 -37.49
CA ALA A 292 37.76 39.60 -38.27
C ALA A 292 36.37 40.03 -38.76
N ALA A 293 35.56 40.67 -37.90
CA ALA A 293 34.27 41.22 -38.29
C ALA A 293 34.40 42.29 -39.39
N GLN A 294 35.38 43.18 -39.28
CA GLN A 294 35.68 44.18 -40.31
C GLN A 294 36.22 43.57 -41.60
N ALA A 295 37.04 42.52 -41.53
CA ALA A 295 37.55 41.82 -42.71
C ALA A 295 36.42 41.16 -43.50
N VAL A 296 35.51 40.48 -42.80
CA VAL A 296 34.32 39.88 -43.38
C VAL A 296 33.37 40.94 -43.95
N GLY A 297 33.12 42.03 -43.21
CA GLY A 297 32.33 43.16 -43.72
C GLY A 297 32.91 43.72 -45.03
N ARG A 298 34.22 43.97 -45.08
CA ARG A 298 34.92 44.44 -46.29
C ARG A 298 34.87 43.42 -47.44
N ALA A 299 34.95 42.13 -47.16
CA ALA A 299 34.81 41.10 -48.21
C ALA A 299 33.42 41.11 -48.85
N ILE A 300 32.37 41.37 -48.06
CA ILE A 300 31.00 41.56 -48.57
C ILE A 300 30.91 42.86 -49.38
N GLU A 301 31.47 43.97 -48.87
CA GLU A 301 31.49 45.25 -49.58
C GLU A 301 32.21 45.15 -50.94
N GLN A 302 33.37 44.48 -50.99
CA GLN A 302 34.07 44.23 -52.23
C GLN A 302 33.22 43.39 -53.21
N ALA A 303 32.46 42.41 -52.71
CA ALA A 303 31.56 41.62 -53.55
C ALA A 303 30.39 42.44 -54.11
N LEU A 304 29.91 43.45 -53.36
CA LEU A 304 28.93 44.42 -53.85
C LEU A 304 29.53 45.31 -54.93
N ASP A 305 30.75 45.80 -54.72
CA ASP A 305 31.45 46.67 -55.68
C ASP A 305 31.80 45.93 -56.98
N ASP A 306 32.15 44.64 -56.88
CA ASP A 306 32.42 43.75 -58.02
C ASP A 306 31.13 43.28 -58.74
N GLY A 307 29.94 43.61 -58.22
CA GLY A 307 28.66 43.15 -58.76
C GLY A 307 28.40 41.65 -58.60
N ARG A 308 29.10 40.97 -57.68
CA ARG A 308 28.93 39.52 -57.39
C ARG A 308 27.69 39.22 -56.55
N ILE A 309 27.16 40.21 -55.84
CA ILE A 309 25.93 40.15 -55.05
C ILE A 309 25.26 41.53 -55.05
N SER A 310 23.93 41.61 -54.90
CA SER A 310 23.23 42.88 -54.75
C SER A 310 23.04 43.25 -53.27
N GLU A 311 22.84 44.53 -52.95
CA GLU A 311 22.56 44.95 -51.57
C GLU A 311 21.25 44.35 -51.04
N ALA A 312 20.26 44.14 -51.91
CA ALA A 312 19.02 43.46 -51.57
C ALA A 312 19.26 42.00 -51.17
N ASP A 313 20.18 41.29 -51.83
CA ASP A 313 20.53 39.91 -51.50
C ASP A 313 21.34 39.81 -50.20
N VAL A 314 22.20 40.79 -49.90
CA VAL A 314 22.98 40.82 -48.64
C VAL A 314 22.06 40.93 -47.42
N PHE A 315 21.02 41.76 -47.52
CA PHE A 315 20.08 42.05 -46.44
C PHE A 315 18.71 41.40 -46.61
N SER A 316 18.61 40.41 -47.49
CA SER A 316 17.38 39.65 -47.70
C SER A 316 16.98 38.93 -46.41
N GLU A 317 15.69 38.92 -46.12
CA GLU A 317 15.11 38.15 -45.01
C GLU A 317 14.51 36.82 -45.52
N TYR A 318 14.72 36.52 -46.80
CA TYR A 318 14.32 35.27 -47.41
C TYR A 318 15.43 34.22 -47.31
N TYR A 319 15.20 33.21 -46.47
CA TYR A 319 16.05 32.04 -46.33
C TYR A 319 15.44 30.87 -47.10
N ALA A 320 16.14 30.34 -48.11
CA ALA A 320 15.61 29.28 -48.95
C ALA A 320 15.74 27.91 -48.24
N PRO A 321 14.63 27.23 -47.89
CA PRO A 321 14.68 26.00 -47.09
C PRO A 321 15.30 24.84 -47.86
N ILE A 322 16.16 24.07 -47.17
CA ILE A 322 16.69 22.80 -47.65
C ILE A 322 15.70 21.70 -47.26
N ARG A 323 15.11 21.03 -48.25
CA ARG A 323 14.12 19.98 -47.98
C ARG A 323 14.75 18.77 -47.31
N GLY A 324 14.03 18.19 -46.35
CA GLY A 324 14.42 16.94 -45.70
C GLY A 324 15.41 17.09 -44.53
N THR A 325 15.70 18.31 -44.08
CA THR A 325 16.59 18.57 -42.95
C THR A 325 15.84 18.68 -41.62
N ASN A 326 16.41 18.11 -40.56
CA ASN A 326 15.97 18.21 -39.17
C ASN A 326 17.19 18.32 -38.22
N PRO A 327 17.47 19.48 -37.58
CA PRO A 327 16.66 20.69 -37.59
C PRO A 327 16.60 21.35 -39.00
N PRO A 328 15.60 22.19 -39.28
CA PRO A 328 15.49 22.89 -40.56
C PRO A 328 16.74 23.70 -40.89
N GLN A 329 17.31 23.49 -42.08
CA GLN A 329 18.42 24.29 -42.62
C GLN A 329 17.95 25.10 -43.83
N PHE A 330 18.62 26.21 -44.06
CA PHE A 330 18.34 27.14 -45.13
C PHE A 330 19.62 27.58 -45.83
N THR A 331 19.47 27.99 -47.08
CA THR A 331 20.53 28.64 -47.86
C THR A 331 20.24 30.13 -47.99
N HIS A 332 21.29 30.93 -48.06
CA HIS A 332 21.20 32.37 -48.27
C HIS A 332 22.29 32.86 -49.24
N PRO A 333 22.01 33.80 -50.17
CA PRO A 333 22.99 34.29 -51.15
C PRO A 333 24.30 34.81 -50.54
N ILE A 334 24.25 35.28 -49.28
CA ILE A 334 25.43 35.79 -48.57
C ILE A 334 26.46 34.71 -48.21
N GLN A 335 26.04 33.46 -48.03
CA GLN A 335 26.92 32.38 -47.57
C GLN A 335 28.13 32.16 -48.49
N PRO A 336 27.96 31.95 -49.82
CA PRO A 336 29.12 31.78 -50.71
C PRO A 336 30.03 33.02 -50.78
N ILE A 337 29.49 34.22 -50.56
CA ILE A 337 30.27 35.47 -50.55
C ILE A 337 31.18 35.54 -49.32
N MET A 338 30.64 35.23 -48.14
CA MET A 338 31.38 35.31 -46.87
C MET A 338 32.30 34.12 -46.63
N GLN A 339 32.04 32.96 -47.25
CA GLN A 339 32.63 31.70 -46.85
C GLN A 339 34.16 31.70 -46.87
N ALA A 340 34.80 32.25 -47.90
CA ALA A 340 36.25 32.25 -48.01
C ALA A 340 36.92 33.06 -46.88
N GLU A 341 36.46 34.30 -46.66
CA GLU A 341 36.99 35.18 -45.62
C GLU A 341 36.65 34.66 -44.22
N ALA A 342 35.41 34.23 -43.99
CA ALA A 342 34.99 33.66 -42.71
C ALA A 342 35.83 32.42 -42.32
N ARG A 343 36.17 31.55 -43.28
CA ARG A 343 37.04 30.39 -43.06
C ARG A 343 38.47 30.81 -42.73
N ALA A 344 39.03 31.78 -43.45
CA ALA A 344 40.35 32.31 -43.15
C ALA A 344 40.43 32.86 -41.72
N GLN A 345 39.42 33.63 -41.29
CA GLN A 345 39.35 34.13 -39.92
C GLN A 345 39.18 32.99 -38.89
N GLN A 346 38.36 31.98 -39.17
CA GLN A 346 38.24 30.80 -38.29
C GLN A 346 39.56 30.04 -38.13
N ASP A 347 40.35 29.90 -39.20
CA ASP A 347 41.64 29.22 -39.14
C ASP A 347 42.65 30.01 -38.31
N VAL A 348 42.66 31.35 -38.41
CA VAL A 348 43.46 32.21 -37.52
C VAL A 348 42.98 32.08 -36.07
N ALA A 349 41.65 32.05 -35.86
CA ALA A 349 41.05 31.94 -34.53
C ALA A 349 41.49 30.69 -33.77
N ARG A 350 41.76 29.57 -34.47
CA ARG A 350 42.27 28.33 -33.87
C ARG A 350 43.62 28.49 -33.17
N GLY A 351 44.42 29.49 -33.56
CA GLY A 351 45.69 29.80 -32.91
C GLY A 351 45.53 30.43 -31.51
N TYR A 352 44.32 30.90 -31.16
CA TYR A 352 44.07 31.52 -29.86
C TYR A 352 43.91 30.46 -28.77
N LYS A 353 44.58 30.69 -27.63
CA LYS A 353 44.53 29.77 -26.49
C LYS A 353 43.10 29.61 -26.00
N GLY A 354 42.67 28.36 -25.80
CA GLY A 354 41.33 28.05 -25.31
C GLY A 354 40.20 28.30 -26.32
N PHE A 355 40.52 28.61 -27.58
CA PHE A 355 39.52 28.75 -28.63
C PHE A 355 38.58 27.54 -28.66
N PHE A 356 37.29 27.82 -28.72
CA PHE A 356 36.24 26.80 -28.71
C PHE A 356 35.39 26.84 -29.99
N GLY A 357 35.14 28.02 -30.54
CA GLY A 357 34.48 28.13 -31.84
C GLY A 357 34.27 29.57 -32.27
N MET A 358 34.08 29.77 -33.57
CA MET A 358 33.72 31.05 -34.16
C MET A 358 32.60 30.88 -35.19
N THR A 359 31.53 31.67 -35.07
CA THR A 359 30.36 31.62 -35.95
C THR A 359 29.97 33.00 -36.44
N PHE A 360 29.32 33.03 -37.60
CA PHE A 360 28.80 34.24 -38.22
C PHE A 360 27.29 34.09 -38.36
N THR A 361 26.55 34.96 -37.70
CA THR A 361 25.10 34.87 -37.58
C THR A 361 24.49 36.22 -37.95
N ASP A 362 23.47 36.25 -38.80
CA ASP A 362 22.84 37.51 -39.17
C ASP A 362 21.93 38.07 -38.06
N ARG A 363 21.40 39.29 -38.25
CA ARG A 363 20.51 39.95 -37.29
C ARG A 363 19.19 39.22 -36.98
N ASN A 364 18.83 38.22 -37.78
CA ASN A 364 17.64 37.39 -37.63
C ASN A 364 17.97 36.01 -37.05
N SER A 365 19.18 35.84 -36.48
CA SER A 365 19.65 34.58 -35.89
C SER A 365 19.90 33.45 -36.90
N PHE A 366 20.05 33.76 -38.19
CA PHE A 366 20.46 32.79 -39.19
C PHE A 366 21.96 32.54 -39.12
N GLY A 367 22.36 31.31 -38.77
CA GLY A 367 23.75 30.87 -38.69
C GLY A 367 24.39 30.70 -40.07
N ALA A 368 24.75 31.81 -40.71
CA ALA A 368 25.27 31.86 -42.07
C ALA A 368 26.50 30.97 -42.27
N ILE A 369 27.51 31.11 -41.40
CA ILE A 369 28.75 30.32 -41.46
C ILE A 369 29.06 29.77 -40.07
N ALA A 370 28.96 28.45 -39.92
CA ALA A 370 29.39 27.72 -38.71
C ALA A 370 30.86 27.31 -38.82
N MET A 371 31.47 26.76 -37.76
CA MET A 371 32.78 26.09 -37.86
C MET A 371 32.73 24.90 -38.83
N PRO A 372 33.82 24.56 -39.56
CA PRO A 372 33.83 23.41 -40.50
C PRO A 372 33.33 22.10 -39.89
N GLU A 373 33.80 21.77 -38.68
CA GLU A 373 33.40 20.60 -37.90
C GLU A 373 31.93 20.63 -37.44
N ARG A 374 31.27 21.81 -37.53
CA ARG A 374 29.85 22.02 -37.23
C ARG A 374 29.04 22.37 -38.49
N ALA A 375 29.62 22.20 -39.67
CA ALA A 375 28.98 22.40 -40.97
C ALA A 375 28.92 21.08 -41.77
N LEU A 376 28.92 19.94 -41.06
CA LEU A 376 28.84 18.62 -41.68
C LEU A 376 27.42 18.32 -42.17
N PRO A 377 27.26 17.48 -43.21
CA PRO A 377 25.95 17.05 -43.67
C PRO A 377 25.13 16.38 -42.56
N GLN A 378 23.81 16.60 -42.60
CA GLN A 378 22.89 15.90 -41.71
C GLN A 378 22.84 14.40 -42.01
N ARG A 379 22.61 13.62 -40.96
CA ARG A 379 22.34 12.19 -41.01
C ARG A 379 20.83 11.96 -40.88
N PRO A 380 20.20 11.20 -41.81
CA PRO A 380 18.78 10.89 -41.71
C PRO A 380 18.44 10.19 -40.39
N GLY A 381 17.48 10.74 -39.63
CA GLY A 381 16.97 10.15 -38.38
C GLY A 381 17.84 10.35 -37.13
N ASP A 382 18.98 11.04 -37.22
CA ASP A 382 19.90 11.27 -36.09
C ASP A 382 19.86 12.74 -35.63
N GLU A 383 18.82 13.09 -34.87
CA GLU A 383 18.57 14.46 -34.42
C GLU A 383 19.70 15.00 -33.53
N LYS A 384 20.30 14.14 -32.70
CA LYS A 384 21.41 14.52 -31.81
C LYS A 384 22.66 14.87 -32.61
N TRP A 385 23.02 14.06 -33.61
CA TRP A 385 24.11 14.39 -34.53
C TRP A 385 23.83 15.70 -35.27
N ASN A 386 22.65 15.84 -35.85
CA ASN A 386 22.30 16.99 -36.69
C ASN A 386 22.33 18.30 -35.89
N ALA A 387 21.81 18.30 -34.66
CA ALA A 387 21.81 19.48 -33.78
C ALA A 387 23.22 19.94 -33.37
N GLU A 388 24.20 19.02 -33.25
CA GLU A 388 25.56 19.34 -32.82
C GLU A 388 26.50 19.66 -33.99
N PHE A 389 26.44 18.89 -35.08
CA PHE A 389 27.43 18.87 -36.16
C PHE A 389 26.95 19.50 -37.49
N SER A 390 25.65 19.80 -37.64
CA SER A 390 25.06 20.31 -38.88
C SER A 390 24.37 21.66 -38.66
N ARG A 391 25.14 22.64 -38.18
CA ARG A 391 24.65 23.93 -37.67
C ARG A 391 24.71 25.08 -38.68
N GLN A 392 25.43 24.92 -39.80
CA GLN A 392 25.44 25.94 -40.85
C GLN A 392 24.06 26.00 -41.53
N GLY A 393 23.54 27.21 -41.72
CA GLY A 393 22.23 27.43 -42.32
C GLY A 393 21.05 27.18 -41.36
N VAL A 394 21.28 26.97 -40.07
CA VAL A 394 20.21 26.84 -39.06
C VAL A 394 19.81 28.22 -38.56
N VAL A 395 18.51 28.47 -38.36
CA VAL A 395 18.01 29.63 -37.63
C VAL A 395 17.92 29.27 -36.14
N PHE A 396 18.68 29.97 -35.30
CA PHE A 396 18.75 29.67 -33.87
C PHE A 396 17.62 30.34 -33.09
N ASP A 397 16.66 29.54 -32.62
CA ASP A 397 15.50 30.01 -31.86
C ASP A 397 15.74 29.99 -30.34
N PHE A 398 16.79 30.68 -29.90
CA PHE A 398 17.07 30.87 -28.47
C PHE A 398 16.93 32.35 -28.09
N PRO A 399 16.24 32.70 -26.99
CA PRO A 399 16.06 34.10 -26.56
C PRO A 399 17.38 34.88 -26.52
N ASP A 400 18.40 34.31 -25.88
CA ASP A 400 19.74 34.91 -25.80
C ASP A 400 20.38 35.15 -27.17
N THR A 401 20.19 34.24 -28.13
CA THR A 401 20.79 34.39 -29.47
C THR A 401 20.11 35.52 -30.25
N ARG A 402 18.79 35.65 -30.14
CA ARG A 402 18.04 36.73 -30.81
C ARG A 402 18.46 38.11 -30.33
N GLU A 403 18.69 38.26 -29.02
CA GLU A 403 19.16 39.53 -28.46
C GLU A 403 20.61 39.79 -28.87
N GLN A 404 21.49 38.79 -28.79
CA GLN A 404 22.89 38.93 -29.18
C GLN A 404 23.07 39.33 -30.64
N CYS A 405 22.30 38.75 -31.56
CA CYS A 405 22.39 39.04 -33.00
C CYS A 405 21.99 40.48 -33.37
N LYS A 406 21.38 41.23 -32.44
CA LYS A 406 20.98 42.62 -32.64
C LYS A 406 21.97 43.64 -32.06
N ILE A 407 23.05 43.18 -31.42
CA ILE A 407 24.09 44.05 -30.86
C ILE A 407 24.74 44.84 -31.99
N THR A 408 24.65 46.17 -31.92
CA THR A 408 25.21 47.09 -32.93
C THR A 408 26.48 47.78 -32.45
N GLU A 409 26.74 47.72 -31.16
CA GLU A 409 27.99 48.11 -30.54
C GLU A 409 29.17 47.34 -31.19
N PRO A 410 30.38 47.92 -31.23
CA PRO A 410 31.52 47.27 -31.88
C PRO A 410 31.77 45.85 -31.36
N PHE A 411 31.64 45.66 -30.05
CA PHE A 411 31.68 44.34 -29.44
C PHE A 411 30.92 44.29 -28.10
N CYS A 412 30.55 43.08 -27.70
CA CYS A 412 30.08 42.72 -26.37
C CYS A 412 30.86 41.50 -25.86
N ILE A 413 31.28 41.52 -24.59
CA ILE A 413 31.87 40.36 -23.92
C ILE A 413 30.90 39.76 -22.90
N LYS A 414 30.72 38.44 -22.92
CA LYS A 414 29.84 37.73 -21.98
C LYS A 414 30.45 36.40 -21.56
N ALA A 415 30.35 36.07 -20.27
CA ALA A 415 30.54 34.70 -19.80
C ALA A 415 29.21 33.94 -19.87
N TYR A 416 29.24 32.69 -20.33
CA TYR A 416 28.04 31.86 -20.40
C TYR A 416 28.35 30.38 -20.14
N ARG A 417 27.35 29.66 -19.65
CA ARG A 417 27.38 28.20 -19.50
C ARG A 417 26.90 27.57 -20.78
N ARG A 418 27.68 26.63 -21.31
CA ARG A 418 27.30 25.79 -22.44
C ARG A 418 27.14 24.36 -21.96
N LEU A 419 25.95 23.79 -22.14
CA LEU A 419 25.76 22.35 -22.08
C LEU A 419 26.39 21.71 -23.33
N THR A 420 27.19 20.67 -23.12
CA THR A 420 27.65 19.78 -24.19
C THR A 420 26.60 18.70 -24.47
N ALA A 421 26.73 18.01 -25.60
CA ALA A 421 25.86 16.90 -25.97
C ALA A 421 25.93 15.72 -24.97
N GLU A 422 27.01 15.64 -24.19
CA GLU A 422 27.25 14.60 -23.17
C GLU A 422 26.72 14.99 -21.78
N GLY A 423 26.14 16.19 -21.65
CA GLY A 423 25.59 16.70 -20.38
C GLY A 423 26.60 17.42 -19.49
N GLU A 424 27.88 17.47 -19.88
CA GLU A 424 28.87 18.28 -19.19
C GLU A 424 28.62 19.78 -19.42
N VAL A 425 28.80 20.57 -18.37
CA VAL A 425 28.70 22.02 -18.46
C VAL A 425 30.08 22.62 -18.59
N ILE A 426 30.32 23.32 -19.71
CA ILE A 426 31.55 24.06 -19.95
C ILE A 426 31.28 25.55 -19.78
N LEU A 427 32.14 26.20 -19.02
CA LEU A 427 32.16 27.65 -18.88
C LEU A 427 32.98 28.25 -20.00
N LEU A 428 32.36 29.16 -20.75
CA LEU A 428 32.97 29.83 -21.88
C LEU A 428 32.81 31.34 -21.72
N LYS A 429 33.80 32.07 -22.21
CA LYS A 429 33.65 33.48 -22.55
C LYS A 429 33.39 33.58 -24.04
N GLN A 430 32.66 34.61 -24.43
CA GLN A 430 32.50 34.94 -25.83
C GLN A 430 32.67 36.43 -26.06
N VAL A 431 33.33 36.75 -27.17
CA VAL A 431 33.29 38.08 -27.77
C VAL A 431 32.29 38.02 -28.92
N ILE A 432 31.33 38.93 -28.87
CA ILE A 432 30.36 39.17 -29.93
C ILE A 432 30.77 40.45 -30.61
N ALA A 433 31.16 40.43 -31.88
CA ALA A 433 31.55 41.62 -32.64
C ALA A 433 30.53 41.89 -33.75
N SER A 434 30.07 43.13 -33.88
CA SER A 434 29.09 43.50 -34.91
C SER A 434 29.74 43.62 -36.29
N ILE A 435 29.07 43.08 -37.29
CA ILE A 435 29.47 43.11 -38.69
C ILE A 435 28.59 44.12 -39.41
N HIS A 436 29.24 45.12 -39.98
CA HIS A 436 28.60 46.17 -40.76
C HIS A 436 29.02 46.06 -42.23
N VAL A 437 28.07 46.31 -43.12
CA VAL A 437 28.28 46.37 -44.57
C VAL A 437 27.72 47.71 -45.04
N ARG A 438 28.58 48.57 -45.61
CA ARG A 438 28.28 49.96 -45.98
C ARG A 438 27.59 50.76 -44.86
N GLY A 439 28.01 50.53 -43.62
CA GLY A 439 27.45 51.16 -42.42
C GLY A 439 26.11 50.60 -41.94
N ARG A 440 25.48 49.64 -42.64
CA ARG A 440 24.31 48.90 -42.13
C ARG A 440 24.72 47.65 -41.37
N HIS A 441 24.11 47.42 -40.22
CA HIS A 441 24.30 46.20 -39.44
C HIS A 441 23.73 44.98 -40.17
N TRP A 442 24.60 44.02 -40.45
CA TRP A 442 24.24 42.73 -41.06
C TRP A 442 23.96 41.67 -40.00
N GLY A 443 24.82 41.59 -38.99
CA GLY A 443 24.76 40.61 -37.92
C GLY A 443 26.05 40.58 -37.15
N ILE A 444 26.38 39.45 -36.54
CA ILE A 444 27.47 39.32 -35.58
C ILE A 444 28.45 38.21 -35.95
N LEU A 445 29.70 38.40 -35.54
CA LEU A 445 30.68 37.34 -35.31
C LEU A 445 30.62 36.99 -33.82
N GLN A 446 30.55 35.70 -33.48
CA GLN A 446 30.67 35.20 -32.12
C GLN A 446 31.92 34.34 -32.01
N MET A 447 32.88 34.75 -31.18
CA MET A 447 34.07 33.96 -30.87
C MET A 447 34.00 33.47 -29.42
N ALA A 448 33.87 32.17 -29.23
CA ALA A 448 33.83 31.54 -27.92
C ALA A 448 35.19 30.90 -27.58
N TYR A 449 35.58 31.00 -26.30
CA TYR A 449 36.82 30.45 -25.77
C TYR A 449 36.67 30.10 -24.28
N LYS A 450 37.46 29.13 -23.82
CA LYS A 450 37.59 28.81 -22.40
C LYS A 450 38.30 29.94 -21.68
N ASP A 451 37.88 30.23 -20.46
CA ASP A 451 38.61 31.19 -19.63
C ASP A 451 40.06 30.74 -19.42
N GLN A 452 40.98 31.70 -19.46
CA GLN A 452 42.43 31.44 -19.41
C GLN A 452 43.07 31.74 -18.07
N GLY A 453 42.25 32.11 -17.07
CA GLY A 453 42.70 32.46 -15.72
C GLY A 453 42.87 33.95 -15.60
#